data_AF-A0A026WE17-F1
#
_entry.id   AF-A0A026WE17-F1
#
_cell.length_a   1.000
_cell.length_b   1.000
_cell.length_c   1.000
_cell.angle_alpha   90.00
_cell.angle_beta   90.00
_cell.angle_gamma   90.00
#
_symmetry.space_group_name_H-M   'P 1'
#
loop_
_entity.id
_entity.type
_entity.pdbx_description
1 polymer ?
#
loop_
_entity_poly.entity_id
_entity_poly.type
_entity_poly.pdbx_seq_one_letter_code
_entity_poly.pdbx_strand_id
1 'polypeptide(L)' 'FQEKPHKCSQCSKSFPTPGDLKSHMYVHNGLWPFRCHICSRGFSKPTNLKNHMLLHLGRCSNKKYIKSLSDL' A
#
# COMPACT_ATOMS: atom_id res chain seq x y z
N PHE A 1 24.12 -0.95 7.33
CA PHE A 1 23.09 0.07 7.59
C PHE A 1 22.50 0.49 6.26
N GLN A 2 21.18 0.39 6.07
CA GLN A 2 20.56 0.87 4.85
C GLN A 2 20.22 2.34 5.06
N GLU A 3 20.96 3.22 4.41
CA GLU A 3 20.70 4.66 4.52
C GLU A 3 19.32 4.97 3.95
N LYS A 4 18.58 5.82 4.67
CA LYS A 4 17.24 6.27 4.28
C LYS A 4 17.26 7.79 4.22
N PRO A 5 17.90 8.37 3.20
CA PRO A 5 18.09 9.82 3.12
C PRO A 5 16.76 10.57 2.89
N HIS A 6 15.73 9.90 2.38
CA HIS A 6 14.46 10.53 2.01
C HIS A 6 13.48 10.53 3.18
N LYS A 7 13.44 11.62 3.94
CA LYS A 7 12.53 11.81 5.08
C LYS A 7 11.16 12.30 4.63
N CYS A 8 10.10 11.79 5.24
CA CYS A 8 8.76 12.35 5.12
C CYS A 8 8.68 13.69 5.85
N SER A 9 7.97 14.67 5.26
CA SER A 9 7.73 15.97 5.88
C SER A 9 6.57 15.98 6.87
N GLN A 10 5.69 14.97 6.80
CA GLN A 10 4.48 14.88 7.63
C GLN A 10 4.59 13.84 8.75
N CYS A 11 5.64 13.03 8.76
CA CYS A 11 5.92 12.07 9.83
C CYS A 11 7.41 11.73 9.91
N SER A 12 7.84 11.05 10.98
CA SER A 12 9.25 10.70 11.21
C SER A 12 9.77 9.52 10.37
N LYS A 13 9.05 9.09 9.32
CA LYS A 13 9.49 7.97 8.48
C LYS A 13 10.49 8.41 7.42
N SER A 14 11.48 7.57 7.19
CA SER A 14 12.46 7.75 6.12
C SER A 14 12.49 6.57 5.17
N PHE A 15 12.89 6.82 3.92
CA PHE A 15 12.87 5.85 2.83
C PHE A 15 14.21 5.82 2.10
N PRO A 16 14.60 4.66 1.56
CA PRO A 16 15.87 4.48 0.84
C PRO A 16 15.84 5.11 -0.56
N THR A 17 14.67 5.28 -1.15
CA THR A 17 14.51 5.86 -2.50
C THR A 17 13.47 6.98 -2.49
N PRO A 18 13.57 7.96 -3.40
CA PRO A 18 12.55 9.01 -3.52
C PRO A 18 11.21 8.43 -4.02
N GLY A 19 11.23 7.34 -4.79
CA GLY A 19 10.03 6.64 -5.25
C GLY A 19 9.23 6.01 -4.10
N ASP A 20 9.92 5.48 -3.09
CA ASP A 20 9.27 4.95 -1.89
C ASP A 20 8.70 6.06 -1.01
N LEU A 21 9.41 7.19 -0.87
CA LEU A 21 8.86 8.37 -0.19
C LEU A 21 7.62 8.91 -0.92
N LYS A 22 7.67 9.06 -2.25
CA LYS A 22 6.52 9.49 -3.07
C LYS A 22 5.33 8.55 -2.90
N SER A 23 5.57 7.24 -2.91
CA SER A 23 4.55 6.22 -2.68
C SER A 23 3.97 6.29 -1.26
N HIS A 24 4.79 6.64 -0.28
CA HIS A 24 4.34 6.82 1.09
C HIS A 24 3.40 8.01 1.24
N MET A 25 3.63 9.12 0.55
CA MET A 25 2.79 10.33 0.66
C MET A 25 1.31 10.10 0.32
N TYR A 26 0.96 9.03 -0.41
CA TYR A 26 -0.45 8.66 -0.63
C TYR A 26 -1.20 8.32 0.66
N VAL A 27 -0.51 7.89 1.74
CA VAL A 27 -1.16 7.65 3.04
C VAL A 27 -1.62 8.94 3.71
N HIS A 28 -0.89 10.03 3.45
CA HIS A 28 -1.20 11.34 3.99
C HIS A 28 -2.31 12.02 3.19
N ASN A 29 -2.25 11.91 1.86
CA ASN A 29 -3.18 12.61 0.98
C ASN A 29 -4.47 11.81 0.73
N GLY A 30 -4.49 10.49 0.97
CA GLY A 30 -5.61 9.61 0.60
C GLY A 30 -5.84 9.46 -0.92
N LEU A 31 -4.96 10.06 -1.73
CA LEU A 31 -5.02 10.07 -3.19
C LEU A 31 -4.19 8.91 -3.76
N TRP A 32 -4.63 7.68 -3.52
CA TRP A 32 -4.00 6.52 -4.14
C TRP A 32 -4.28 6.48 -5.65
N PRO A 33 -3.23 6.39 -6.50
CA PRO A 33 -3.39 6.38 -7.96
C PRO A 33 -4.08 5.11 -8.48
N PHE A 34 -4.05 4.02 -7.71
CA PHE A 34 -4.67 2.75 -8.08
C PHE A 34 -5.72 2.39 -7.03
N ARG A 35 -6.97 2.20 -7.43
CA ARG A 35 -8.06 1.81 -6.53
C ARG A 35 -8.71 0.51 -6.99
N CYS A 36 -9.04 -0.36 -6.03
CA CYS A 36 -9.85 -1.52 -6.28
C CYS A 36 -11.30 -1.08 -6.52
N HIS A 37 -11.91 -1.52 -7.62
CA HIS A 37 -13.31 -1.20 -7.93
C HIS A 37 -14.31 -2.02 -7.11
N ILE A 38 -13.87 -3.13 -6.49
CA ILE A 38 -14.72 -4.01 -5.70
C ILE A 38 -14.87 -3.51 -4.25
N CYS A 39 -13.77 -3.10 -3.61
CA CYS A 39 -13.75 -2.69 -2.20
C CYS A 39 -13.23 -1.26 -1.98
N SER A 40 -13.02 -0.48 -3.03
CA SER A 40 -12.51 0.91 -2.98
C SER A 40 -11.12 1.09 -2.34
N ARG A 41 -10.41 -0.01 -2.02
CA ARG A 41 -9.09 0.06 -1.40
C ARG A 41 -8.05 0.68 -2.34
N GLY A 42 -7.31 1.66 -1.84
CA GLY A 42 -6.24 2.34 -2.57
C GLY A 42 -4.87 1.68 -2.44
N PHE A 43 -4.07 1.76 -3.51
CA PHE A 43 -2.72 1.22 -3.63
C PHE A 43 -1.78 2.23 -4.26
N SER A 44 -0.51 2.22 -3.81
CA SER A 44 0.55 3.08 -4.32
C SER A 44 1.23 2.56 -5.59
N LYS A 45 1.14 1.24 -5.84
CA LYS A 45 1.77 0.54 -6.97
C LYS A 45 0.76 -0.37 -7.68
N PRO A 46 0.81 -0.49 -9.01
CA PRO A 46 -0.15 -1.30 -9.78
C PRO A 46 0.00 -2.80 -9.51
N THR A 47 1.24 -3.27 -9.25
CA THR A 47 1.52 -4.67 -8.87
C THR A 47 0.82 -5.07 -7.57
N ASN A 48 0.72 -4.15 -6.62
CA ASN A 48 0.02 -4.38 -5.36
C ASN A 48 -1.50 -4.50 -5.59
N LEU A 49 -2.08 -3.66 -6.45
CA LEU A 49 -3.49 -3.80 -6.84
C LEU A 49 -3.72 -5.14 -7.56
N LYS A 50 -2.88 -5.50 -8.52
CA LYS A 50 -2.99 -6.78 -9.24
C LYS A 50 -2.97 -7.98 -8.30
N ASN A 51 -2.05 -8.00 -7.32
CA ASN A 51 -1.99 -9.05 -6.31
C ASN A 51 -3.23 -9.04 -5.40
N HIS A 52 -3.73 -7.86 -5.04
CA HIS A 52 -4.96 -7.74 -4.27
C HIS A 52 -6.19 -8.27 -5.01
N MET A 53 -6.28 -8.07 -6.34
CA MET A 53 -7.40 -8.60 -7.14
C MET A 53 -7.46 -10.14 -7.12
N LEU A 54 -6.32 -10.83 -6.91
CA LEU A 54 -6.30 -12.28 -6.73
C LEU A 54 -7.02 -12.75 -5.45
N LEU A 55 -7.16 -11.86 -4.46
CA LEU A 55 -7.96 -12.14 -3.26
C LEU A 55 -9.46 -12.21 -3.58
N HIS A 56 -9.94 -11.29 -4.42
CA HIS A 56 -11.33 -11.30 -4.89
C HIS A 56 -11.65 -12.52 -5.75
N LEU A 57 -10.64 -13.05 -6.45
CA LEU A 57 -10.75 -14.26 -7.27
C LEU A 57 -10.50 -15.56 -6.48
N GLY A 58 -10.22 -15.50 -5.17
CA GLY A 58 -9.99 -16.67 -4.34
C GLY A 58 -8.68 -17.42 -4.61
N ARG A 59 -7.68 -16.80 -5.25
CA ARG A 59 -6.41 -17.44 -5.68
C ARG A 59 -5.21 -17.03 -4.82
N CYS A 60 -5.38 -16.94 -3.50
CA CYS A 60 -4.45 -16.21 -2.63
C CYS A 60 -3.17 -16.98 -2.25
N SER A 61 -2.01 -16.33 -2.46
CA SER A 61 -0.75 -16.56 -1.75
C SER A 61 -0.27 -15.25 -1.11
N ASN A 62 -0.93 -14.75 -0.06
CA ASN A 62 -0.29 -13.76 0.83
C ASN A 62 -0.92 -13.68 2.22
N LYS A 63 -0.14 -14.02 3.25
CA LYS A 63 -0.53 -14.14 4.66
C LYS A 63 -0.71 -12.80 5.41
N LYS A 64 -0.65 -11.64 4.73
CA LYS A 64 -0.75 -10.31 5.38
C LYS A 64 -2.14 -9.66 5.39
N TYR A 65 -3.13 -10.27 4.71
CA TYR A 65 -4.43 -9.62 4.46
C TYR A 65 -5.65 -10.36 5.02
N ILE A 66 -5.45 -11.46 5.74
CA ILE A 66 -6.45 -12.02 6.67
C ILE A 66 -6.40 -11.20 7.97
N LYS A 67 -6.93 -9.98 7.93
CA LYS A 67 -7.39 -9.31 9.15
C LYS A 67 -8.68 -8.59 8.80
N SER A 68 -9.73 -8.95 9.55
CA SER A 68 -11.12 -8.50 9.42
C SER A 68 -12.01 -9.36 8.49
N LEU A 69 -12.21 -10.62 8.90
CA LEU A 69 -13.54 -11.28 8.84
C LEU A 69 -13.99 -11.62 10.29
N SER A 70 -13.53 -10.85 11.28
CA SER A 70 -13.78 -11.09 12.71
C SER A 70 -14.30 -9.86 13.43
N ASP A 71 -14.84 -8.88 12.71
CA ASP A 71 -15.53 -7.72 13.28
C ASP A 71 -16.99 -7.65 12.76
N LEU A 72 -17.66 -8.81 12.74
CA LEU A 72 -19.12 -8.91 12.82
C LEU A 72 -19.47 -9.96 13.88
#